data_AF-A0A3M2CGT7-F1
#
_entry.id   AF-A0A3M2CGT7-F1
#
_cell.length_a   1.000
_cell.length_b   1.000
_cell.length_c   1.000
_cell.angle_alpha   90.00
_cell.angle_beta   90.00
_cell.angle_gamma   90.00
#
_symmetry.space_group_name_H-M   'P 1'
#
loop_
_entity.id
_entity.type
_entity.pdbx_description
1 polymer ?
#
loop_
_entity_poly.entity_id
_entity_poly.type
_entity_poly.pdbx_seq_one_letter_code
_entity_poly.pdbx_strand_id
1 'polypeptide(L)'
;MHTDTLHDARGERRRICTIHEAVEASGVPLEDLAPPGDRATFWRGLVALGGVFTAIMTPLHAIAFGVMFGRRALFVMLPFIPVYFFGFGIPMALVSMRYGWRSARHARDAMLRHGLCPACAHGIAGIPPQGDGCVVCPECGAAWRVQAADQQSNQVVNR
;
A
#
# COMPACT_ATOMS: atom_id res chain seq x y z
N MET A 1 12.51 -3.73 -9.89
CA MET A 1 12.00 -2.36 -10.14
C MET A 1 12.10 -1.60 -8.82
N HIS A 2 13.10 -0.74 -8.68
CA HIS A 2 13.47 -0.02 -7.45
C HIS A 2 12.62 1.25 -7.29
N THR A 3 11.39 1.14 -6.77
CA THR A 3 10.58 2.30 -6.35
C THR A 3 10.84 2.69 -4.89
N ASP A 4 11.99 2.32 -4.34
CA ASP A 4 12.33 2.50 -2.92
C ASP A 4 13.02 3.84 -2.65
N THR A 5 12.91 4.83 -3.54
CA THR A 5 13.51 6.16 -3.30
C THR A 5 12.44 7.24 -3.22
N LEU A 6 12.60 8.14 -2.27
CA LEU A 6 11.74 9.30 -2.08
C LEU A 6 12.62 10.52 -1.79
N HIS A 7 12.17 11.70 -2.23
CA HIS A 7 12.80 12.95 -1.84
C HIS A 7 12.40 13.30 -0.41
N ASP A 8 13.38 13.62 0.43
CA ASP A 8 13.14 14.16 1.76
C ASP A 8 12.63 15.61 1.69
N ALA A 9 12.38 16.25 2.84
CA ALA A 9 11.84 17.60 2.88
C ALA A 9 12.79 18.67 2.31
N ARG A 10 14.07 18.35 2.14
CA ARG A 10 15.10 19.20 1.53
C ARG A 10 15.33 18.89 0.05
N GLY A 11 14.58 17.92 -0.50
CA GLY A 11 14.66 17.54 -1.90
C GLY A 11 15.75 16.50 -2.19
N GLU A 12 16.44 15.96 -1.19
CA GLU A 12 17.46 14.94 -1.40
C GLU A 12 16.82 13.56 -1.59
N ARG A 13 17.27 12.79 -2.59
CA ARG A 13 16.79 11.42 -2.77
C ARG A 13 17.34 10.51 -1.68
N ARG A 14 16.43 9.91 -0.91
CA ARG A 14 16.74 8.92 0.12
C ARG A 14 16.11 7.58 -0.23
N ARG A 15 16.81 6.49 0.07
CA ARG A 15 16.21 5.15 0.09
C ARG A 15 15.24 5.09 1.27
N ILE A 16 14.03 4.61 1.02
CA ILE A 16 13.04 4.33 2.05
C ILE A 16 13.25 2.91 2.55
N CYS A 17 13.27 2.79 3.86
CA CYS A 17 13.29 1.54 4.59
C CYS A 17 12.02 0.75 4.27
N THR A 18 12.15 -0.52 3.96
CA THR A 18 10.99 -1.39 3.78
C THR A 18 10.28 -1.59 5.12
N ILE A 19 8.98 -1.90 5.11
CA ILE A 19 8.24 -2.15 6.35
C ILE A 19 8.87 -3.26 7.18
N HIS A 20 9.43 -4.31 6.56
CA HIS A 20 10.12 -5.37 7.29
C HIS A 20 11.39 -4.87 7.99
N GLU A 21 12.23 -4.12 7.27
CA GLU A 21 13.42 -3.48 7.87
C GLU A 21 13.00 -2.52 9.01
N ALA A 22 11.86 -1.82 8.86
CA ALA A 22 11.35 -0.93 9.90
C ALA A 22 10.85 -1.67 11.15
N VAL A 23 10.12 -2.78 10.98
CA VAL A 23 9.69 -3.64 12.09
C VAL A 23 10.91 -4.20 12.82
N GLU A 24 11.90 -4.69 12.09
CA GLU A 24 13.13 -5.24 12.66
C GLU A 24 13.94 -4.19 13.42
N ALA A 25 14.10 -2.98 12.86
CA ALA A 25 14.89 -1.93 13.47
C ALA A 25 14.21 -1.21 14.65
N SER A 26 12.88 -1.07 14.61
CA SER A 26 12.13 -0.31 15.63
C SER A 26 11.47 -1.18 16.71
N GLY A 27 11.24 -2.47 16.43
CA GLY A 27 10.47 -3.36 17.30
C GLY A 27 8.96 -3.08 17.31
N VAL A 28 8.47 -2.10 16.54
CA VAL A 28 7.03 -1.81 16.42
C VAL A 28 6.35 -2.95 15.67
N PRO A 29 5.24 -3.52 16.18
CA PRO A 29 4.58 -4.64 15.53
C PRO A 29 4.02 -4.23 14.16
N LEU A 30 4.04 -5.18 13.22
CA LEU A 30 3.66 -4.95 11.82
C LEU A 30 2.23 -4.39 11.68
N GLU A 31 1.32 -4.81 12.55
CA GLU A 31 -0.09 -4.40 12.54
C GLU A 31 -0.30 -2.92 12.90
N ASP A 32 0.60 -2.33 13.67
CA ASP A 32 0.56 -0.90 14.00
C ASP A 32 1.11 -0.05 12.84
N LEU A 33 2.18 -0.51 12.20
CA LEU A 33 2.77 0.16 11.02
C LEU A 33 1.88 0.03 9.78
N ALA A 34 1.09 -1.05 9.68
CA ALA A 34 0.31 -1.38 8.49
C ALA A 34 -1.17 -1.65 8.89
N PRO A 35 -1.94 -0.60 9.21
CA PRO A 35 -3.26 -0.75 9.82
C PRO A 35 -4.22 -1.54 8.93
N PRO A 36 -5.17 -2.28 9.52
CA PRO A 36 -6.08 -3.17 8.79
C PRO A 36 -6.98 -2.45 7.77
N GLY A 37 -7.13 -1.13 7.87
CA GLY A 37 -7.77 -0.29 6.85
C GLY A 37 -7.17 -0.46 5.45
N ASP A 38 -5.89 -0.80 5.35
CA ASP A 38 -5.24 -1.06 4.06
C ASP A 38 -5.70 -2.37 3.40
N ARG A 39 -6.18 -3.34 4.19
CA ARG A 39 -6.84 -4.55 3.65
C ARG A 39 -8.15 -4.20 2.94
N ALA A 40 -8.85 -3.15 3.35
CA ALA A 40 -10.06 -2.72 2.67
C ALA A 40 -9.77 -2.20 1.25
N THR A 41 -8.64 -1.51 1.07
CA THR A 41 -8.16 -1.07 -0.25
C THR A 41 -7.85 -2.24 -1.16
N PHE A 42 -7.30 -3.33 -0.63
CA PHE A 42 -7.11 -4.59 -1.36
C PHE A 42 -8.44 -5.18 -1.85
N TRP A 43 -9.40 -5.36 -0.95
CA TRP A 43 -10.71 -5.94 -1.31
C TRP A 43 -11.44 -5.07 -2.34
N ARG A 44 -11.35 -3.75 -2.22
CA ARG A 44 -11.89 -2.81 -3.23
C ARG A 44 -11.22 -3.00 -4.59
N GLY A 45 -9.89 -3.12 -4.63
CA GLY A 45 -9.14 -3.36 -5.86
C GLY A 45 -9.50 -4.69 -6.53
N LEU A 46 -9.56 -5.78 -5.75
CA LEU A 46 -9.95 -7.11 -6.21
C LEU A 46 -11.36 -7.10 -6.84
N VAL A 47 -12.33 -6.53 -6.12
CA VAL A 47 -13.73 -6.49 -6.57
C VAL A 47 -13.87 -5.60 -7.80
N ALA A 48 -13.22 -4.43 -7.83
CA ALA A 48 -13.31 -3.51 -8.96
C ALA A 48 -12.66 -4.09 -10.22
N LEU A 49 -11.41 -4.54 -10.16
CA LEU A 49 -10.68 -5.05 -11.32
C LEU A 49 -11.23 -6.39 -11.80
N GLY A 50 -11.48 -7.33 -10.86
CA GLY A 50 -12.09 -8.62 -11.18
C GLY A 50 -13.50 -8.46 -11.77
N GLY A 51 -14.29 -7.53 -11.22
CA GLY A 51 -15.62 -7.20 -11.72
C GLY A 51 -15.60 -6.61 -13.13
N VAL A 52 -14.75 -5.61 -13.39
CA VAL A 52 -14.61 -4.99 -14.73
C VAL A 52 -14.16 -6.01 -15.76
N PHE A 53 -13.15 -6.83 -15.44
CA PHE A 53 -12.67 -7.86 -16.35
C PHE A 53 -13.76 -8.89 -16.66
N THR A 54 -14.48 -9.35 -15.64
CA THR A 54 -15.60 -10.30 -15.81
C THR A 54 -16.72 -9.70 -16.66
N ALA A 55 -17.06 -8.42 -16.44
CA ALA A 55 -18.09 -7.71 -17.20
C ALA A 55 -17.73 -7.54 -18.68
N ILE A 56 -16.44 -7.43 -19.02
CA ILE A 56 -15.97 -7.34 -20.42
C ILE A 56 -15.87 -8.72 -21.08
N MET A 57 -15.30 -9.70 -20.38
CA MET A 57 -15.01 -11.01 -20.96
C MET A 57 -16.26 -11.88 -21.16
N THR A 58 -17.26 -11.73 -20.28
CA THR A 58 -18.51 -12.49 -20.36
C THR A 58 -19.28 -12.23 -21.67
N PRO A 59 -19.57 -10.98 -22.08
CA PRO A 59 -20.26 -10.74 -23.35
C PRO A 59 -19.42 -11.13 -24.57
N LEU A 60 -18.10 -10.90 -24.56
CA LEU A 60 -17.20 -11.33 -25.64
C LEU A 60 -17.30 -12.84 -25.89
N HIS A 61 -17.25 -13.63 -24.82
CA HIS A 61 -17.41 -15.08 -24.89
C HIS A 61 -18.82 -15.49 -25.29
N ALA A 62 -19.86 -14.85 -24.73
CA ALA A 62 -21.25 -15.12 -25.10
C ALA A 62 -21.53 -14.88 -26.59
N ILE A 63 -20.92 -13.85 -27.19
CA ILE A 63 -21.00 -13.59 -28.63
C ILE A 63 -20.26 -14.69 -29.41
N ALA A 64 -19.00 -14.97 -29.06
CA ALA A 64 -18.18 -15.97 -29.75
C ALA A 64 -18.81 -17.38 -29.76
N PHE A 65 -19.36 -17.81 -28.63
CA PHE A 65 -20.00 -19.12 -28.50
C PHE A 65 -21.48 -19.13 -28.88
N GLY A 66 -22.18 -18.00 -28.75
CA GLY A 66 -23.57 -17.87 -29.18
C GLY A 66 -23.74 -18.13 -30.67
N VAL A 67 -22.76 -17.71 -31.48
CA VAL A 67 -22.70 -18.01 -32.92
C VAL A 67 -22.56 -19.51 -33.20
N MET A 68 -21.84 -20.26 -32.36
CA MET A 68 -21.62 -21.71 -32.55
C MET A 68 -22.71 -22.60 -31.92
N PHE A 69 -23.27 -22.23 -30.77
CA PHE A 69 -24.09 -23.13 -29.93
C PHE A 69 -25.53 -22.63 -29.68
N GLY A 70 -25.90 -21.46 -30.20
CA GLY A 70 -27.24 -20.89 -30.04
C GLY A 70 -27.62 -20.64 -28.58
N ARG A 71 -28.92 -20.80 -28.23
CA ARG A 71 -29.45 -20.54 -26.86
C ARG A 71 -28.81 -21.37 -25.74
N ARG A 72 -28.12 -22.46 -26.06
CA ARG A 72 -27.42 -23.29 -25.06
C ARG A 72 -26.11 -22.66 -24.57
N ALA A 73 -25.59 -21.64 -25.27
CA ALA A 73 -24.35 -20.96 -24.91
C ALA A 73 -24.38 -20.39 -23.47
N LEU A 74 -25.52 -19.89 -23.00
CA LEU A 74 -25.67 -19.35 -21.64
C LEU A 74 -25.37 -20.38 -20.54
N PHE A 75 -25.80 -21.64 -20.72
CA PHE A 75 -25.55 -22.71 -19.74
C PHE A 75 -24.10 -23.20 -19.77
N VAL A 76 -23.49 -23.22 -20.96
CA VAL A 76 -22.07 -23.57 -21.13
C VAL A 76 -21.16 -22.49 -20.53
N MET A 77 -21.60 -21.23 -20.52
CA MET A 77 -20.81 -20.09 -20.03
C MET A 77 -20.82 -19.90 -18.52
N LEU A 78 -21.87 -20.32 -17.82
CA LEU A 78 -22.01 -20.15 -16.38
C LEU A 78 -20.77 -20.59 -15.55
N PRO A 79 -20.14 -21.76 -15.81
CA PRO A 79 -18.95 -22.18 -15.06
C PRO A 79 -17.70 -21.35 -15.35
N PHE A 80 -17.64 -20.58 -16.43
CA PHE A 80 -16.46 -19.76 -16.76
C PHE A 80 -16.43 -18.43 -16.00
N ILE A 81 -17.58 -17.94 -15.52
CA ILE A 81 -17.67 -16.72 -14.72
C ILE A 81 -16.77 -16.78 -13.47
N PRO A 82 -16.85 -17.81 -12.60
CA PRO A 82 -15.93 -17.93 -11.48
C PRO A 82 -14.47 -18.13 -11.92
N VAL A 83 -14.23 -18.78 -13.07
CA VAL A 83 -12.87 -18.94 -13.61
C VAL A 83 -12.25 -17.60 -13.97
N TYR A 84 -12.98 -16.69 -14.63
CA TYR A 84 -12.46 -15.34 -14.91
C TYR A 84 -12.30 -14.53 -13.64
N PHE A 85 -13.28 -14.57 -12.75
CA PHE A 85 -13.25 -13.78 -11.53
C PHE A 85 -12.11 -14.20 -10.60
N PHE A 86 -11.97 -15.51 -10.32
CA PHE A 86 -10.91 -15.99 -9.43
C PHE A 86 -9.57 -16.11 -10.16
N GLY A 87 -9.56 -16.58 -11.41
CA GLY A 87 -8.35 -16.80 -12.18
C GLY A 87 -7.62 -15.52 -12.56
N PHE A 88 -8.34 -14.42 -12.83
CA PHE A 88 -7.72 -13.11 -13.10
C PHE A 88 -7.81 -12.14 -11.93
N GLY A 89 -8.92 -12.14 -11.19
CA GLY A 89 -9.10 -11.26 -10.05
C GLY A 89 -8.06 -11.51 -8.96
N ILE A 90 -7.81 -12.78 -8.58
CA ILE A 90 -6.83 -13.08 -7.52
C ILE A 90 -5.41 -12.62 -7.91
N PRO A 91 -4.84 -12.99 -9.07
CA PRO A 91 -3.51 -12.51 -9.45
C PRO A 91 -3.42 -10.99 -9.56
N MET A 92 -4.41 -10.33 -10.17
CA MET A 92 -4.40 -8.87 -10.25
C MET A 92 -4.43 -8.24 -8.87
N ALA A 93 -5.25 -8.77 -7.95
CA ALA A 93 -5.32 -8.23 -6.60
C ALA A 93 -4.03 -8.46 -5.82
N LEU A 94 -3.38 -9.63 -5.96
CA LEU A 94 -2.07 -9.88 -5.37
C LEU A 94 -1.00 -8.93 -5.92
N VAL A 95 -1.01 -8.67 -7.22
CA VAL A 95 -0.17 -7.65 -7.87
C VAL A 95 -0.50 -6.27 -7.28
N SER A 96 -1.76 -5.87 -7.22
CA SER A 96 -2.18 -4.60 -6.63
C SER A 96 -1.82 -4.48 -5.14
N MET A 97 -1.85 -5.55 -4.34
CA MET A 97 -1.31 -5.54 -2.96
C MET A 97 0.19 -5.30 -3.00
N ARG A 98 0.89 -6.03 -3.85
CA ARG A 98 2.34 -5.97 -3.93
C ARG A 98 2.84 -4.61 -4.34
N TYR A 99 2.16 -3.95 -5.29
CA TYR A 99 2.59 -2.68 -5.88
C TYR A 99 1.90 -1.46 -5.27
N GLY A 100 0.62 -1.55 -4.91
CA GLY A 100 -0.15 -0.46 -4.32
C GLY A 100 0.24 -0.16 -2.87
N TRP A 101 0.52 -1.21 -2.08
CA TRP A 101 0.96 -1.07 -0.69
C TRP A 101 2.45 -0.70 -0.57
N ARG A 102 3.19 -0.76 -1.68
CA ARG A 102 4.60 -0.37 -1.80
C ARG A 102 4.83 1.07 -2.22
N SER A 103 3.80 1.90 -2.24
CA SER A 103 4.01 3.34 -2.42
C SER A 103 4.95 3.84 -1.32
N ALA A 104 6.14 4.30 -1.71
CA ALA A 104 7.11 4.90 -0.79
C ALA A 104 6.48 6.02 0.06
N ARG A 105 5.44 6.68 -0.46
CA ARG A 105 4.65 7.68 0.27
C ARG A 105 3.83 7.08 1.41
N HIS A 106 3.15 5.95 1.19
CA HIS A 106 2.40 5.27 2.25
C HIS A 106 3.32 4.75 3.35
N ALA A 107 4.45 4.13 2.99
CA ALA A 107 5.45 3.69 3.95
C ALA A 107 6.00 4.88 4.77
N ARG A 108 6.33 5.99 4.09
CA ARG A 108 6.74 7.24 4.74
C ARG A 108 5.69 7.72 5.75
N ASP A 109 4.43 7.83 5.33
CA ASP A 109 3.36 8.37 6.19
C ASP A 109 3.00 7.44 7.34
N ALA A 110 3.12 6.12 7.17
CA ALA A 110 3.01 5.15 8.25
C ALA A 110 4.15 5.31 9.27
N MET A 111 5.39 5.35 8.83
CA MET A 111 6.55 5.48 9.71
C MET A 111 6.56 6.82 10.46
N LEU A 112 6.23 7.93 9.78
CA LEU A 112 6.17 9.25 10.42
C LEU A 112 5.09 9.34 11.50
N ARG A 113 3.93 8.70 11.32
CA ARG A 113 2.86 8.63 12.35
C ARG A 113 3.33 7.95 13.63
N HIS A 114 4.24 6.98 13.50
CA HIS A 114 4.88 6.30 14.63
C HIS A 114 6.15 7.00 15.12
N GLY A 115 6.47 8.17 14.57
CA GLY A 115 7.68 8.91 14.92
C GLY A 115 8.96 8.18 14.55
N LEU A 116 8.95 7.40 13.46
CA LEU A 116 10.12 6.70 12.92
C LEU A 116 10.61 7.38 11.64
N CYS A 117 11.93 7.41 11.43
CA CYS A 117 12.53 7.95 10.21
C CYS A 117 12.26 7.03 9.01
N PRO A 118 11.60 7.49 7.93
CA PRO A 118 11.35 6.67 6.73
C PRO A 118 12.61 6.11 6.05
N ALA A 119 13.79 6.70 6.26
CA ALA A 119 15.02 6.26 5.61
C ALA A 119 15.75 5.14 6.37
N CYS A 120 15.77 5.18 7.71
CA CYS A 120 16.54 4.24 8.53
C CYS A 120 15.76 3.61 9.69
N ALA A 121 14.46 3.91 9.82
CA ALA A 121 13.57 3.48 10.90
C ALA A 121 13.97 3.90 12.32
N HIS A 122 14.98 4.75 12.50
CA HIS A 122 15.32 5.29 13.81
C HIS A 122 14.20 6.18 14.38
N GLY A 123 14.00 6.13 15.70
CA GLY A 123 13.03 6.97 16.41
C GLY A 123 13.39 8.45 16.30
N ILE A 124 12.49 9.24 15.71
CA ILE A 124 12.58 10.69 15.60
C ILE A 124 11.47 11.40 16.39
N ALA A 125 10.66 10.66 17.13
CA ALA A 125 9.68 11.21 18.06
C ALA A 125 10.36 12.07 19.13
N GLY A 126 9.77 13.23 19.41
CA GLY A 126 10.29 14.16 20.43
C GLY A 126 11.49 15.01 20.00
N ILE A 127 12.05 14.78 18.80
CA ILE A 127 13.10 15.66 18.27
C ILE A 127 12.46 17.00 17.87
N PRO A 128 12.96 18.14 18.38
CA PRO A 128 12.44 19.45 18.00
C PRO A 128 12.61 19.71 16.50
N PRO A 129 11.58 20.20 15.79
CA PRO A 129 11.74 20.62 14.40
C PRO A 129 12.68 21.84 14.31
N GLN A 130 13.44 21.92 13.21
CA GLN A 130 14.28 23.07 12.89
C GLN A 130 13.43 24.25 12.40
N GLY A 131 14.06 25.40 12.10
CA GLY A 131 13.35 26.62 11.67
C GLY A 131 12.54 26.48 10.36
N ASP A 132 12.79 25.43 9.58
CA ASP A 132 12.05 25.05 8.37
C ASP A 132 10.82 24.16 8.65
N GLY A 133 10.58 23.81 9.92
CA GLY A 133 9.54 22.89 10.36
C GLY A 133 9.84 21.42 10.10
N CYS A 134 11.10 21.07 9.79
CA CYS A 134 11.51 19.69 9.53
C CYS A 134 12.24 19.10 10.75
N VAL A 135 11.99 17.82 11.01
CA VAL A 135 12.78 17.02 11.95
C VAL A 135 13.90 16.34 11.17
N VAL A 136 15.14 16.55 11.60
CA VAL A 136 16.33 15.92 11.01
C VAL A 136 16.65 14.67 11.80
N CYS A 137 16.72 13.52 11.13
CA CYS A 137 17.10 12.27 11.74
C CYS A 137 18.58 12.31 12.15
N PRO A 138 18.94 12.02 13.42
CA PRO A 138 20.31 12.09 13.90
C PRO A 138 21.20 11.00 13.29
N GLU A 139 20.61 9.87 12.88
CA GLU A 139 21.36 8.72 12.33
C GLU A 139 21.75 8.93 10.86
N CYS A 140 20.78 9.28 10.00
CA CYS A 140 21.00 9.31 8.55
C CYS A 140 20.99 10.73 7.94
N GLY A 141 20.65 11.75 8.73
CA GLY A 141 20.56 13.14 8.30
C GLY A 141 19.33 13.47 7.43
N ALA A 142 18.44 12.51 7.15
CA ALA A 142 17.24 12.78 6.36
C ALA A 142 16.27 13.72 7.10
N ALA A 143 15.68 14.66 6.37
CA ALA A 143 14.77 15.66 6.93
C ALA A 143 13.31 15.37 6.58
N TRP A 144 12.42 15.35 7.57
CA TRP A 144 11.00 15.04 7.37
C TRP A 144 10.10 16.08 8.01
N ARG A 145 9.02 16.46 7.33
CA ARG A 145 7.95 17.26 7.93
C ARG A 145 7.04 16.35 8.75
N VAL A 146 7.03 16.54 10.06
CA VAL A 146 6.14 15.81 10.97
C VAL A 146 4.91 16.69 11.22
N GLN A 147 3.70 16.11 11.17
CA GLN A 147 2.50 16.88 11.49
C GLN A 147 2.49 17.15 13.00
N ALA A 148 2.31 18.41 13.40
CA ALA A 148 2.35 18.81 14.81
C ALA A 148 1.30 18.10 15.69
N ALA A 149 0.19 17.64 15.08
CA ALA A 149 -0.85 16.88 15.78
C ALA A 149 -0.36 15.51 16.29
N ASP A 150 0.60 14.88 15.61
CA ASP A 150 1.09 13.54 15.95
C ASP A 150 2.06 13.54 17.15
N GLN A 151 2.62 14.70 17.51
CA GLN A 151 3.56 14.81 18.64
C GLN A 151 2.85 14.77 20.00
N GLN A 152 1.58 15.17 20.07
CA GLN A 152 0.82 15.22 21.32
C GLN A 152 0.24 13.86 21.72
N SER A 153 -0.12 13.00 20.75
CA SER A 153 -0.63 11.66 21.03
C SER A 153 0.45 10.73 21.59
N ASN A 154 1.70 10.87 21.13
CA ASN A 154 2.80 10.00 21.53
C ASN A 154 3.36 10.29 22.94
N GLN A 155 3.08 11.46 23.53
CA GLN A 155 3.46 11.74 24.92
C GLN A 155 2.56 11.03 25.95
N VAL A 156 1.40 10.52 25.54
CA VAL A 156 0.44 9.89 26.46
C VAL A 156 0.76 8.41 26.70
N VAL A 157 1.44 7.73 25.77
CA VAL A 157 1.74 6.30 25.84
C VAL A 157 2.97 5.98 26.71
N ASN A 158 3.84 6.96 26.95
CA ASN A 158 5.06 6.82 27.77
C ASN A 158 4.89 7.29 29.24
N ARG A 159 3.65 7.35 29.76
CA ARG A 159 3.36 7.56 31.19
C ARG A 159 2.77 6.30 31.79
#